data_AF-A0A4Q4WHB0-F1
#
_entry.id   AF-A0A4Q4WHB0-F1
#
_cell.length_a   1.000
_cell.length_b   1.000
_cell.length_c   1.000
_cell.angle_alpha   90.00
_cell.angle_beta   90.00
_cell.angle_gamma   90.00
#
_symmetry.space_group_name_H-M   'P 1'
#
loop_
_entity.id
_entity.type
_entity.pdbx_description
1 polymer ?
#
loop_
_entity_poly.entity_id
_entity_poly.type
_entity_poly.pdbx_seq_one_letter_code
_entity_poly.pdbx_strand_id
1 'polypeptide(L)'
;MYLAKERGRNNFQTFTSDLDDRVSRRFRIESGLRRASDRNEFYADYQPRVDVRSGRIVSVEALIRWNSADFGHMMPGQFIQDAEETGLIVEIDRWILRAACDQLARWRRIGLPDLRMSINLSGQAFSSGQLSGMVRGALLTSGLPGNAVELEMTEGILIRDDPSLHALLTELRAMGVSLALDDFGTGYSSLSYLHRFPIDTLKIDRSFPWE
;
A
#
# COMPACT_ATOMS: atom_id res chain seq x y z
N MET A 1 15.24 19.57 21.89
CA MET A 1 16.63 19.25 21.47
C MET A 1 16.67 18.34 20.25
N TYR A 2 15.80 17.33 20.13
CA TYR A 2 15.76 16.41 18.98
C TYR A 2 15.39 17.08 17.64
N LEU A 3 14.35 17.92 17.61
CA LEU A 3 13.89 18.59 16.38
C LEU A 3 14.83 19.69 15.84
N ALA A 4 15.71 20.26 16.66
CA ALA A 4 16.72 21.22 16.19
C ALA A 4 17.80 20.55 15.31
N LYS A 5 17.88 19.20 15.32
CA LYS A 5 18.79 18.44 14.44
C LYS A 5 18.16 18.06 13.10
N GLU A 6 16.84 17.88 13.02
CA GLU A 6 16.15 17.48 11.77
C GLU A 6 15.88 18.64 10.80
N ARG A 7 15.75 19.89 11.30
CA ARG A 7 15.43 21.06 10.46
C ARG A 7 16.62 21.99 10.17
N GLY A 8 17.85 21.50 10.37
CA GLY A 8 19.07 22.27 10.17
C GLY A 8 19.50 23.06 11.41
N ARG A 9 20.83 23.24 11.56
CA ARG A 9 21.42 24.05 12.64
C ARG A 9 20.90 25.49 12.55
N ASN A 10 20.55 26.06 13.70
CA ASN A 10 20.11 27.46 13.92
C ASN A 10 18.59 27.74 13.81
N ASN A 11 17.75 26.95 14.50
CA ASN A 11 16.33 27.25 14.68
C ASN A 11 15.91 27.16 16.16
N PHE A 12 14.96 27.99 16.56
CA PHE A 12 14.34 28.01 17.90
C PHE A 12 12.86 27.62 17.75
N GLN A 13 12.43 26.60 18.50
CA GLN A 13 11.02 26.18 18.54
C GLN A 13 10.56 26.26 20.00
N THR A 14 9.45 26.97 20.22
CA THR A 14 8.82 27.10 21.52
C THR A 14 8.17 25.78 21.93
N PHE A 15 8.47 25.35 23.15
CA PHE A 15 7.95 24.13 23.77
C PHE A 15 6.45 24.36 24.10
N THR A 16 5.54 23.80 23.31
CA THR A 16 4.09 23.81 23.60
C THR A 16 3.62 22.40 23.94
N SER A 17 2.59 22.26 24.79
CA SER A 17 1.99 20.97 25.18
C SER A 17 1.59 20.11 23.98
N ASP A 18 1.07 20.76 22.94
CA ASP A 18 0.63 20.11 21.69
C ASP A 18 1.79 19.43 20.93
N LEU A 19 3.01 19.95 21.11
CA LEU A 19 4.22 19.39 20.52
C LEU A 19 4.70 18.14 21.28
N ASP A 20 4.50 18.10 22.60
CA ASP A 20 4.82 16.94 23.45
C ASP A 20 3.86 15.78 23.18
N ASP A 21 2.56 16.08 23.00
CA ASP A 21 1.53 15.10 22.66
C ASP A 21 1.77 14.47 21.28
N ARG A 22 2.18 15.25 20.27
CA ARG A 22 2.49 14.72 18.93
C ARG A 22 3.71 13.81 18.93
N VAL A 23 4.77 14.19 19.63
CA VAL A 23 5.99 13.37 19.74
C VAL A 23 5.67 12.08 20.49
N SER A 24 4.94 12.17 21.60
CA SER A 24 4.51 11.02 22.39
C SER A 24 3.60 10.08 21.60
N ARG A 25 2.64 10.62 20.83
CA ARG A 25 1.78 9.82 19.96
C ARG A 25 2.57 9.08 18.90
N ARG A 26 3.48 9.77 18.19
CA ARG A 26 4.31 9.16 17.14
C ARG A 26 5.17 8.03 17.70
N PHE A 27 5.81 8.24 18.86
CA PHE A 27 6.62 7.21 19.52
C PHE A 27 5.78 5.96 19.88
N ARG A 28 4.55 6.16 20.37
CA ARG A 28 3.63 5.05 20.68
C ARG A 28 3.16 4.33 19.42
N ILE A 29 2.86 5.04 18.35
CA ILE A 29 2.51 4.45 17.05
C ILE A 29 3.68 3.59 16.54
N GLU A 30 4.89 4.14 16.47
CA GLU A 30 6.07 3.41 16.01
C GLU A 30 6.32 2.14 16.84
N SER A 31 6.29 2.28 18.17
CA SER A 31 6.45 1.17 19.09
C SER A 31 5.38 0.10 18.91
N GLY A 32 4.13 0.51 18.63
CA GLY A 32 3.02 -0.37 18.35
C GLY A 32 3.20 -1.11 17.02
N LEU A 33 3.49 -0.40 15.94
CA LEU A 33 3.66 -0.95 14.59
C LEU A 33 4.73 -2.05 14.54
N ARG A 34 5.87 -1.84 15.22
CA ARG A 34 6.96 -2.85 15.32
C ARG A 34 6.52 -4.18 15.92
N ARG A 35 5.46 -4.20 16.73
CA ARG A 35 4.93 -5.41 17.40
C ARG A 35 3.60 -5.87 16.83
N ALA A 36 2.95 -5.07 15.98
CA ALA A 36 1.58 -5.29 15.55
C ALA A 36 1.42 -6.59 14.77
N SER A 37 2.41 -6.96 13.94
CA SER A 37 2.42 -8.24 13.23
C SER A 37 2.50 -9.43 14.21
N ASP A 38 3.37 -9.37 15.21
CA ASP A 38 3.56 -10.44 16.20
C ASP A 38 2.36 -10.59 17.14
N ARG A 39 1.63 -9.50 17.35
CA ARG A 39 0.46 -9.44 18.25
C ARG A 39 -0.88 -9.68 17.55
N ASN A 40 -0.88 -10.01 16.26
CA ASN A 40 -2.11 -10.15 15.45
C ASN A 40 -3.02 -8.91 15.51
N GLU A 41 -2.41 -7.71 15.58
CA GLU A 41 -3.15 -6.45 15.65
C GLU A 41 -3.55 -5.94 14.25
N PHE A 42 -2.85 -6.38 13.20
CA PHE A 42 -3.23 -6.09 11.83
C PHE A 42 -4.29 -7.06 11.32
N TYR A 43 -5.23 -6.52 10.56
CA TYR A 43 -6.22 -7.28 9.80
C TYR A 43 -6.56 -6.55 8.50
N ALA A 44 -7.21 -7.24 7.57
CA ALA A 44 -7.62 -6.67 6.29
C ALA A 44 -9.14 -6.66 6.19
N ASP A 45 -9.71 -5.49 5.89
CA ASP A 45 -11.05 -5.39 5.32
C ASP A 45 -10.97 -5.59 3.80
N TYR A 46 -12.09 -5.94 3.17
CA TYR A 46 -12.13 -6.21 1.74
C TYR A 46 -13.27 -5.48 1.07
N GLN A 47 -12.94 -4.57 0.16
CA GLN A 47 -13.92 -3.80 -0.59
C GLN A 47 -14.18 -4.47 -1.95
N PRO A 48 -15.42 -4.87 -2.28
CA PRO A 48 -15.72 -5.47 -3.58
C PRO A 48 -15.65 -4.44 -4.72
N ARG A 49 -15.11 -4.87 -5.86
CA ARG A 49 -15.15 -4.16 -7.13
C ARG A 49 -16.06 -4.93 -8.08
N VAL A 50 -17.01 -4.22 -8.67
CA VAL A 50 -18.04 -4.80 -9.53
C VAL A 50 -17.83 -4.41 -10.98
N ASP A 51 -18.11 -5.35 -11.89
CA ASP A 51 -18.27 -5.04 -13.30
C ASP A 51 -19.59 -4.27 -13.49
N VAL A 52 -19.50 -3.05 -14.03
CA VAL A 52 -20.64 -2.13 -14.13
C VAL A 52 -21.75 -2.68 -15.03
N ARG A 53 -21.42 -3.48 -16.04
CA ARG A 53 -22.40 -4.01 -17.00
C ARG A 53 -23.18 -5.19 -16.42
N SER A 54 -22.51 -6.11 -15.75
CA SER A 54 -23.09 -7.35 -15.24
C SER A 54 -23.48 -7.29 -13.76
N GLY A 55 -22.98 -6.28 -13.02
CA GLY A 55 -23.16 -6.16 -11.56
C GLY A 55 -22.39 -7.21 -10.76
N ARG A 56 -21.59 -8.07 -11.41
CA ARG A 56 -20.85 -9.15 -10.73
C ARG A 56 -19.60 -8.61 -10.06
N ILE A 57 -19.29 -9.14 -8.88
CA ILE A 57 -17.99 -8.90 -8.22
C ILE A 57 -16.90 -9.56 -9.07
N VAL A 58 -15.91 -8.76 -9.50
CA VAL A 58 -14.78 -9.20 -10.34
C VAL A 58 -13.45 -9.19 -9.60
N SER A 59 -13.33 -8.32 -8.61
CA SER A 59 -12.16 -8.26 -7.73
C SER A 59 -12.56 -7.71 -6.37
N VAL A 60 -11.63 -7.78 -5.44
CA VAL A 60 -11.72 -7.21 -4.10
C VAL A 60 -10.43 -6.48 -3.79
N GLU A 61 -10.53 -5.32 -3.15
CA GLU A 61 -9.39 -4.55 -2.69
C GLU A 61 -9.14 -4.85 -1.22
N ALA A 62 -7.91 -5.24 -0.87
CA ALA A 62 -7.50 -5.48 0.51
C ALA A 62 -7.09 -4.16 1.18
N LEU A 63 -7.80 -3.80 2.25
CA LEU A 63 -7.61 -2.56 2.98
C LEU A 63 -7.09 -2.86 4.38
N ILE A 64 -5.84 -2.48 4.65
CA ILE A 64 -5.22 -2.67 5.97
C ILE A 64 -6.00 -1.94 7.07
N ARG A 65 -6.07 -2.57 8.24
CA ARG A 65 -6.59 -2.01 9.48
C ARG A 65 -5.67 -2.40 10.61
N TRP A 66 -5.64 -1.57 11.65
CA TRP A 66 -4.83 -1.84 12.83
C TRP A 66 -5.67 -1.71 14.09
N ASN A 67 -5.79 -2.78 14.86
CA ASN A 67 -6.36 -2.76 16.19
C ASN A 67 -5.25 -2.61 17.22
N SER A 68 -4.81 -1.37 17.44
CA SER A 68 -3.73 -1.03 18.34
C SER A 68 -4.11 -1.29 19.80
N ALA A 69 -3.21 -1.90 20.57
CA ALA A 69 -3.38 -2.02 22.02
C ALA A 69 -3.53 -0.66 22.72
N ASP A 70 -2.93 0.38 22.15
CA ASP A 70 -2.79 1.71 22.75
C ASP A 70 -3.88 2.70 22.29
N PHE A 71 -4.39 2.50 21.07
CA PHE A 71 -5.30 3.45 20.40
C PHE A 71 -6.62 2.81 19.93
N GLY A 72 -6.78 1.49 20.11
CA GLY A 72 -7.93 0.74 19.61
C GLY A 72 -7.94 0.65 18.09
N HIS A 73 -9.13 0.73 17.51
CA HIS A 73 -9.32 0.62 16.06
C HIS A 73 -8.76 1.85 15.32
N MET A 74 -7.82 1.61 14.41
CA MET A 74 -7.16 2.63 13.60
C MET A 74 -7.33 2.34 12.10
N MET A 75 -7.73 3.39 11.38
CA MET A 75 -7.80 3.45 9.92
C MET A 75 -6.43 3.80 9.32
N PRO A 76 -6.15 3.43 8.06
CA PRO A 76 -4.88 3.73 7.38
C PRO A 76 -4.43 5.19 7.52
N GLY A 77 -5.34 6.15 7.31
CA GLY A 77 -5.04 7.58 7.41
C GLY A 77 -4.57 8.06 8.81
N GLN A 78 -4.64 7.20 9.84
CA GLN A 78 -4.20 7.53 11.20
C GLN A 78 -2.80 7.02 11.55
N PHE A 79 -2.20 6.13 10.74
CA PHE A 79 -0.90 5.52 11.05
C PHE A 79 0.04 5.35 9.84
N ILE A 80 -0.47 5.38 8.59
CA ILE A 80 0.37 5.14 7.40
C ILE A 80 1.47 6.19 7.28
N GLN A 81 1.16 7.47 7.52
CA GLN A 81 2.18 8.52 7.48
C GLN A 81 3.32 8.26 8.48
N ASP A 82 3.00 7.89 9.73
CA ASP A 82 4.03 7.57 10.73
C ASP A 82 4.83 6.31 10.34
N ALA A 83 4.17 5.32 9.72
CA ALA A 83 4.82 4.12 9.21
C ALA A 83 5.79 4.43 8.05
N GLU A 84 5.43 5.35 7.17
CA GLU A 84 6.28 5.82 6.08
C GLU A 84 7.49 6.60 6.63
N GLU A 85 7.26 7.55 7.53
CA GLU A 85 8.35 8.35 8.10
C GLU A 85 9.37 7.51 8.90
N THR A 86 8.99 6.32 9.36
CA THR A 86 9.84 5.40 10.13
C THR A 86 10.37 4.22 9.31
N GLY A 87 9.95 4.08 8.05
CA GLY A 87 10.28 2.94 7.18
C GLY A 87 9.57 1.62 7.54
N LEU A 88 8.72 1.62 8.57
CA LEU A 88 7.92 0.45 8.98
C LEU A 88 6.84 0.10 7.94
N ILE A 89 6.50 1.03 7.05
CA ILE A 89 5.52 0.80 5.99
C ILE A 89 5.86 -0.42 5.12
N VAL A 90 7.14 -0.69 4.87
CA VAL A 90 7.56 -1.86 4.07
C VAL A 90 7.24 -3.18 4.78
N GLU A 91 7.24 -3.20 6.12
CA GLU A 91 6.82 -4.37 6.89
C GLU A 91 5.30 -4.56 6.82
N ILE A 92 4.54 -3.47 6.82
CA ILE A 92 3.08 -3.47 6.66
C ILE A 92 2.72 -3.95 5.25
N ASP A 93 3.37 -3.42 4.21
CA ASP A 93 3.23 -3.84 2.82
C ASP A 93 3.47 -5.36 2.68
N ARG A 94 4.51 -5.87 3.33
CA ARG A 94 4.81 -7.31 3.36
C ARG A 94 3.73 -8.12 4.08
N TRP A 95 3.20 -7.60 5.18
CA TRP A 95 2.14 -8.24 5.93
C TRP A 95 0.84 -8.31 5.11
N ILE A 96 0.38 -7.18 4.55
CA ILE A 96 -0.89 -7.12 3.81
C ILE A 96 -0.82 -7.98 2.54
N LEU A 97 0.32 -7.99 1.86
CA LEU A 97 0.54 -8.80 0.67
C LEU A 97 0.33 -10.30 0.95
N ARG A 98 0.91 -10.81 2.05
CA ARG A 98 0.71 -12.21 2.46
C ARG A 98 -0.73 -12.48 2.88
N ALA A 99 -1.27 -11.64 3.76
CA ALA A 99 -2.63 -11.81 4.29
C ALA A 99 -3.69 -11.82 3.18
N ALA A 100 -3.55 -10.91 2.20
CA ALA A 100 -4.44 -10.81 1.05
C ALA A 100 -4.32 -12.01 0.11
N CYS A 101 -3.10 -12.45 -0.24
CA CYS A 101 -2.88 -13.64 -1.05
C CYS A 101 -3.44 -14.91 -0.37
N ASP A 102 -3.19 -15.10 0.92
CA ASP A 102 -3.71 -16.25 1.67
C ASP A 102 -5.25 -16.24 1.75
N GLN A 103 -5.86 -15.07 1.95
CA GLN A 103 -7.30 -14.94 1.94
C GLN A 103 -7.90 -15.23 0.57
N LEU A 104 -7.29 -14.72 -0.50
CA LEU A 104 -7.76 -14.98 -1.86
C LEU A 104 -7.64 -16.47 -2.21
N ALA A 105 -6.56 -17.14 -1.83
CA ALA A 105 -6.41 -18.58 -2.01
C ALA A 105 -7.50 -19.38 -1.26
N ARG A 106 -7.90 -18.93 -0.05
CA ARG A 106 -9.06 -19.50 0.65
C ARG A 106 -10.35 -19.30 -0.15
N TRP A 107 -10.60 -18.09 -0.63
CA TRP A 107 -11.82 -17.77 -1.40
C TRP A 107 -11.93 -18.54 -2.71
N ARG A 108 -10.83 -18.67 -3.46
CA ARG A 108 -10.81 -19.47 -4.68
C ARG A 108 -11.13 -20.94 -4.42
N ARG A 109 -10.64 -21.50 -3.31
CA ARG A 109 -10.92 -22.89 -2.91
C ARG A 109 -12.39 -23.14 -2.52
N ILE A 110 -13.10 -22.13 -2.04
CA ILE A 110 -14.52 -22.26 -1.64
C ILE A 110 -15.52 -21.89 -2.74
N GLY A 111 -15.05 -21.70 -3.99
CA GLY A 111 -15.93 -21.54 -5.16
C GLY A 111 -15.89 -20.18 -5.85
N LEU A 112 -14.86 -19.35 -5.62
CA LEU A 112 -14.67 -18.07 -6.33
C LEU A 112 -13.39 -18.10 -7.21
N PRO A 113 -13.26 -19.02 -8.18
CA PRO A 113 -11.99 -19.33 -8.86
C PRO A 113 -11.40 -18.14 -9.64
N ASP A 114 -12.25 -17.27 -10.16
CA ASP A 114 -11.85 -16.13 -11.00
C ASP A 114 -11.68 -14.82 -10.21
N LEU A 115 -11.93 -14.84 -8.89
CA LEU A 115 -11.80 -13.64 -8.07
C LEU A 115 -10.34 -13.16 -8.08
N ARG A 116 -10.16 -11.85 -8.22
CA ARG A 116 -8.84 -11.19 -8.14
C ARG A 116 -8.73 -10.34 -6.89
N MET A 117 -7.50 -10.12 -6.44
CA MET A 117 -7.16 -9.33 -5.25
C MET A 117 -6.33 -8.13 -5.65
N SER A 118 -6.80 -6.93 -5.34
CA SER A 118 -6.02 -5.70 -5.48
C SER A 118 -5.40 -5.32 -4.13
N ILE A 119 -4.13 -4.92 -4.14
CA ILE A 119 -3.35 -4.66 -2.92
C ILE A 119 -2.59 -3.34 -3.09
N ASN A 120 -2.93 -2.35 -2.27
CA ASN A 120 -2.21 -1.09 -2.18
C ASN A 120 -0.83 -1.29 -1.53
N LEU A 121 0.20 -0.76 -2.18
CA LEU A 121 1.58 -0.79 -1.70
C LEU A 121 2.18 0.62 -1.67
N SER A 122 2.94 0.90 -0.63
CA SER A 122 3.59 2.20 -0.48
C SER A 122 4.68 2.44 -1.53
N GLY A 123 4.96 3.70 -1.84
CA GLY A 123 6.09 4.07 -2.71
C GLY A 123 7.44 3.59 -2.18
N GLN A 124 7.57 3.42 -0.86
CA GLN A 124 8.78 2.87 -0.26
C GLN A 124 8.96 1.39 -0.58
N ALA A 125 7.89 0.59 -0.69
CA ALA A 125 8.00 -0.78 -1.19
C ALA A 125 8.59 -0.80 -2.61
N PHE A 126 8.10 0.05 -3.51
CA PHE A 126 8.61 0.15 -4.88
C PHE A 126 10.08 0.59 -4.94
N SER A 127 10.54 1.42 -4.00
CA SER A 127 11.95 1.83 -3.92
C SER A 127 12.84 0.93 -3.06
N SER A 128 12.28 -0.07 -2.36
CA SER A 128 13.02 -0.88 -1.36
C SER A 128 14.01 -1.88 -1.95
N GLY A 129 13.85 -2.23 -3.23
CA GLY A 129 14.56 -3.36 -3.87
C GLY A 129 14.13 -4.75 -3.36
N GLN A 130 13.14 -4.83 -2.46
CA GLN A 130 12.65 -6.08 -1.88
C GLN A 130 11.30 -6.53 -2.43
N LEU A 131 10.58 -5.63 -3.14
CA LEU A 131 9.20 -5.86 -3.54
C LEU A 131 9.01 -7.10 -4.40
N SER A 132 9.88 -7.33 -5.40
CA SER A 132 9.77 -8.51 -6.26
C SER A 132 9.91 -9.82 -5.46
N GLY A 133 10.82 -9.87 -4.50
CA GLY A 133 10.95 -10.98 -3.56
C GLY A 133 9.73 -11.17 -2.67
N MET A 134 9.13 -10.08 -2.18
CA MET A 134 7.90 -10.11 -1.37
C MET A 134 6.73 -10.68 -2.14
N VAL A 135 6.51 -10.21 -3.38
CA VAL A 135 5.43 -10.68 -4.27
C VAL A 135 5.62 -12.15 -4.63
N ARG A 136 6.83 -12.52 -5.04
CA ARG A 136 7.18 -13.91 -5.35
C ARG A 136 6.91 -14.84 -4.16
N GLY A 137 7.34 -14.44 -2.97
CA GLY A 137 7.11 -15.23 -1.74
C GLY A 137 5.63 -15.40 -1.40
N ALA A 138 4.83 -14.35 -1.54
CA ALA A 138 3.40 -14.40 -1.27
C ALA A 138 2.65 -15.27 -2.28
N LEU A 139 2.97 -15.16 -3.58
CA LEU A 139 2.38 -16.02 -4.62
C LEU A 139 2.75 -17.49 -4.42
N LEU A 140 4.02 -17.79 -4.15
CA LEU A 140 4.49 -19.16 -3.91
C LEU A 140 3.81 -19.80 -2.69
N THR A 141 3.72 -19.07 -1.59
CA THR A 141 3.15 -19.59 -0.33
C THR A 141 1.64 -19.83 -0.45
N SER A 142 0.93 -18.92 -1.11
CA SER A 142 -0.52 -19.03 -1.32
C SER A 142 -0.91 -19.97 -2.46
N GLY A 143 0.03 -20.33 -3.34
CA GLY A 143 -0.22 -21.13 -4.55
C GLY A 143 -1.03 -20.38 -5.61
N LEU A 144 -1.10 -19.06 -5.54
CA LEU A 144 -1.84 -18.24 -6.50
C LEU A 144 -1.02 -18.01 -7.77
N PRO A 145 -1.65 -18.04 -8.96
CA PRO A 145 -1.02 -17.52 -10.16
C PRO A 145 -0.92 -15.99 -10.08
N GLY A 146 0.08 -15.38 -10.71
CA GLY A 146 0.30 -13.93 -10.65
C GLY A 146 -0.93 -13.12 -11.11
N ASN A 147 -1.65 -13.59 -12.13
CA ASN A 147 -2.84 -12.90 -12.67
C ASN A 147 -4.04 -12.83 -11.70
N ALA A 148 -3.93 -13.49 -10.55
CA ALA A 148 -4.88 -13.39 -9.46
C ALA A 148 -4.69 -12.10 -8.63
N VAL A 149 -3.52 -11.47 -8.73
CA VAL A 149 -3.11 -10.34 -7.90
C VAL A 149 -2.86 -9.11 -8.77
N GLU A 150 -3.41 -7.99 -8.33
CA GLU A 150 -3.18 -6.66 -8.87
C GLU A 150 -2.49 -5.81 -7.80
N LEU A 151 -1.38 -5.18 -8.14
CA LEU A 151 -0.64 -4.29 -7.25
C LEU A 151 -1.00 -2.85 -7.57
N GLU A 152 -1.50 -2.14 -6.57
CA GLU A 152 -1.92 -0.74 -6.69
C GLU A 152 -0.81 0.17 -6.16
N MET A 153 -0.54 1.23 -6.93
CA MET A 153 0.50 2.23 -6.62
C MET A 153 -0.02 3.62 -6.94
N THR A 154 0.42 4.63 -6.20
CA THR A 154 0.01 6.01 -6.46
C THR A 154 0.79 6.64 -7.61
N GLU A 155 0.19 7.65 -8.24
CA GLU A 155 0.80 8.40 -9.35
C GLU A 155 2.19 8.97 -9.03
N GLY A 156 2.40 9.42 -7.79
CA GLY A 156 3.65 10.05 -7.36
C GLY A 156 4.89 9.16 -7.50
N ILE A 157 4.72 7.83 -7.54
CA ILE A 157 5.82 6.88 -7.75
C ILE A 157 6.37 6.98 -9.17
N LEU A 158 5.49 7.19 -10.17
CA LEU A 158 5.88 7.25 -11.57
C LEU A 158 6.67 8.52 -11.92
N ILE A 159 6.48 9.60 -11.16
CA ILE A 159 7.16 10.90 -11.39
C ILE A 159 8.68 10.78 -11.26
N ARG A 160 9.19 9.83 -10.48
CA ARG A 160 10.64 9.63 -10.33
C ARG A 160 11.32 9.15 -11.62
N ASP A 161 10.56 8.52 -12.53
CA ASP A 161 10.99 8.06 -13.88
C ASP A 161 12.41 7.50 -13.95
N ASP A 162 12.78 6.64 -13.01
CA ASP A 162 14.14 6.09 -12.99
C ASP A 162 14.19 4.69 -13.62
N PRO A 163 15.34 4.30 -14.23
CA PRO A 163 15.49 2.98 -14.84
C PRO A 163 15.25 1.80 -13.90
N SER A 164 15.42 1.99 -12.58
CA SER A 164 15.23 0.93 -11.60
C SER A 164 13.75 0.60 -11.39
N LEU A 165 12.88 1.62 -11.44
CA LEU A 165 11.44 1.44 -11.40
C LEU A 165 10.96 0.65 -12.62
N HIS A 166 11.37 1.02 -13.84
CA HIS A 166 11.00 0.28 -15.06
C HIS A 166 11.42 -1.19 -15.00
N ALA A 167 12.63 -1.48 -14.51
CA ALA A 167 13.12 -2.83 -14.33
C ALA A 167 12.25 -3.62 -13.34
N LEU A 168 11.93 -3.01 -12.19
CA LEU A 168 11.06 -3.62 -11.17
C LEU A 168 9.66 -3.92 -11.72
N LEU A 169 9.01 -2.96 -12.37
CA LEU A 169 7.66 -3.16 -12.92
C LEU A 169 7.64 -4.25 -14.00
N THR A 170 8.70 -4.33 -14.79
CA THR A 170 8.88 -5.41 -15.78
C THR A 170 9.05 -6.76 -15.10
N GLU A 171 9.84 -6.85 -14.02
CA GLU A 171 10.01 -8.08 -13.24
C GLU A 171 8.66 -8.53 -12.64
N LEU A 172 7.90 -7.60 -12.05
CA LEU A 172 6.59 -7.89 -11.48
C LEU A 172 5.64 -8.48 -12.53
N ARG A 173 5.51 -7.83 -13.70
CA ARG A 173 4.70 -8.37 -14.79
C ARG A 173 5.17 -9.74 -15.28
N ALA A 174 6.48 -10.01 -15.28
CA ALA A 174 6.98 -11.33 -15.65
C ALA A 174 6.53 -12.42 -14.67
N MET A 175 6.13 -12.06 -13.44
CA MET A 175 5.45 -12.97 -12.50
C MET A 175 3.96 -13.17 -12.81
N GLY A 176 3.41 -12.39 -13.76
CA GLY A 176 2.01 -12.42 -14.17
C GLY A 176 1.08 -11.52 -13.36
N VAL A 177 1.59 -10.73 -12.40
CA VAL A 177 0.75 -9.78 -11.64
C VAL A 177 0.36 -8.59 -12.51
N SER A 178 -0.84 -8.09 -12.28
CA SER A 178 -1.30 -6.84 -12.90
C SER A 178 -0.85 -5.63 -12.09
N LEU A 179 -0.65 -4.51 -12.77
CA LEU A 179 -0.26 -3.25 -12.17
C LEU A 179 -1.37 -2.21 -12.36
N ALA A 180 -1.75 -1.57 -11.26
CA ALA A 180 -2.78 -0.56 -11.23
C ALA A 180 -2.23 0.76 -10.71
N LEU A 181 -2.62 1.85 -11.36
CA LEU A 181 -2.37 3.20 -10.87
C LEU A 181 -3.59 3.70 -10.11
N ASP A 182 -3.42 4.01 -8.83
CA ASP A 182 -4.46 4.54 -7.96
C ASP A 182 -4.40 6.07 -7.84
N ASP A 183 -5.54 6.63 -7.43
CA ASP A 183 -5.77 8.06 -7.25
C ASP A 183 -5.44 8.93 -8.48
N PHE A 184 -5.67 8.39 -9.68
CA PHE A 184 -5.40 9.12 -10.92
C PHE A 184 -6.28 10.37 -11.04
N GLY A 185 -5.65 11.49 -11.41
CA GLY A 185 -6.29 12.80 -11.51
C GLY A 185 -6.02 13.74 -10.33
N THR A 186 -5.29 13.28 -9.31
CA THR A 186 -4.84 14.11 -8.18
C THR A 186 -3.45 14.73 -8.39
N GLY A 187 -2.69 14.26 -9.40
CA GLY A 187 -1.35 14.72 -9.74
C GLY A 187 -1.19 15.36 -11.13
N TYR A 188 0.05 15.40 -11.61
CA TYR A 188 0.47 16.11 -12.84
C TYR A 188 0.64 15.19 -14.06
N SER A 189 0.31 13.90 -13.97
CA SER A 189 0.58 12.94 -15.05
C SER A 189 -0.45 13.01 -16.15
N SER A 190 -0.01 13.49 -17.32
CA SER A 190 -0.75 13.32 -18.58
C SER A 190 -0.87 11.83 -18.94
N LEU A 191 -2.02 11.41 -19.47
CA LEU A 191 -2.21 10.06 -20.04
C LEU A 191 -1.10 9.67 -21.02
N SER A 192 -0.54 10.64 -21.75
CA SER A 192 0.57 10.43 -22.68
C SER A 192 1.84 9.89 -22.01
N TYR A 193 2.02 10.20 -20.72
CA TYR A 193 3.17 9.75 -19.93
C TYR A 193 3.01 8.29 -19.46
N LEU A 194 1.78 7.87 -19.16
CA LEU A 194 1.47 6.54 -18.66
C LEU A 194 1.77 5.42 -19.67
N HIS A 195 1.70 5.71 -20.97
CA HIS A 195 2.01 4.72 -22.02
C HIS A 195 3.46 4.18 -21.93
N ARG A 196 4.36 4.88 -21.23
CA ARG A 196 5.74 4.42 -21.02
C ARG A 196 5.88 3.36 -19.92
N PHE A 197 4.83 3.15 -19.13
CA PHE A 197 4.84 2.22 -18.01
C PHE A 197 3.95 1.00 -18.30
N PRO A 198 4.31 -0.17 -17.79
CA PRO A 198 3.58 -1.40 -18.01
C PRO A 198 2.33 -1.50 -17.10
N ILE A 199 1.44 -0.49 -17.14
CA ILE A 199 0.24 -0.41 -16.29
C ILE A 199 -0.97 -1.03 -17.02
N ASP A 200 -1.74 -1.85 -16.30
CA ASP A 200 -2.92 -2.55 -16.82
C ASP A 200 -4.22 -1.82 -16.47
N THR A 201 -4.27 -1.20 -15.29
CA THR A 201 -5.48 -0.61 -14.72
C THR A 201 -5.23 0.83 -14.29
N LEU A 202 -6.19 1.71 -14.60
CA LEU A 202 -6.23 3.08 -14.10
C LEU A 202 -7.45 3.23 -13.19
N LYS A 203 -7.25 3.59 -11.92
CA LYS A 203 -8.32 3.89 -10.98
C LYS A 203 -8.47 5.41 -10.88
N ILE A 204 -9.67 5.89 -11.22
CA ILE A 204 -10.02 7.31 -11.16
C ILE A 204 -10.33 7.67 -9.71
N ASP A 205 -9.69 8.73 -9.20
CA ASP A 205 -9.95 9.19 -7.85
C ASP A 205 -11.40 9.68 -7.69
N ARG A 206 -11.95 9.55 -6.47
CA ARG A 206 -13.31 10.00 -6.16
C ARG A 206 -13.49 11.51 -6.27
N SER A 207 -12.42 12.31 -6.13
CA SER A 207 -12.47 13.76 -6.28
C SER A 207 -12.52 14.22 -7.74
N PHE A 208 -12.42 13.30 -8.71
CA PHE A 208 -12.52 13.63 -10.11
C PHE A 208 -13.88 14.31 -10.41
N PRO A 209 -13.90 15.51 -11.01
CA PRO A 209 -15.14 16.21 -11.29
C PRO A 209 -15.92 15.44 -12.37
N TRP A 210 -17.13 14.99 -12.02
CA TRP A 210 -18.02 14.23 -12.90
C TRP A 210 -18.91 15.14 -13.78
N GLU A 211 -18.45 16.34 -14.12
CA GLU A 211 -19.22 17.32 -14.91
C GLU A 211 -19.20 17.02 -16.41
#